data_AF-A0A2A2S8C3-F1
#
_entry.id   AF-A0A2A2S8C3-F1
#
_cell.length_a   1.000
_cell.length_b   1.000
_cell.length_c   1.000
_cell.angle_alpha   90.00
_cell.angle_beta   90.00
_cell.angle_gamma   90.00
#
_symmetry.space_group_name_H-M   'P 1'
#
loop_
_entity.id
_entity.type
_entity.pdbx_description
1 polymer ?
#
loop_
_entity_poly.entity_id
_entity_poly.type
_entity_poly.pdbx_seq_one_letter_code
_entity_poly.pdbx_strand_id
1 'polypeptide(L)'
;MIEKNLATGNSRLRVCIPSHLHELSLGQMIALQNEKELSDIQAISILSGVPANELMQITNGNELLQFTDAILSLSHQIKNLYNSDAIPKDITLVVNNKSVKISVSGNLAIEPAGAFMASRDIIADEIAAHIKEYGEEDWQQYFNPSLQACGKILAQYFYCKATAKPYDEYEAADFFETIKELRVTEALPIAKHFFTVYPNLWTQRTGYWRRLLRLLKNALVYRRSKSSAMLTR
;
A
#
# COMPACT_ATOMS: atom_id res chain seq x y z
N MET A 1 -8.75 -17.89 2.83
CA MET A 1 -7.53 -18.25 2.08
C MET A 1 -7.65 -19.67 1.59
N ILE A 2 -7.20 -19.94 0.36
CA ILE A 2 -7.10 -21.30 -0.21
C ILE A 2 -5.64 -21.71 -0.23
N GLU A 3 -5.35 -22.88 0.31
CA GLU A 3 -4.01 -23.42 0.40
C GLU A 3 -3.90 -24.73 -0.39
N LYS A 4 -2.85 -24.85 -1.20
CA LYS A 4 -2.53 -26.06 -1.95
C LYS A 4 -1.03 -26.34 -1.92
N ASN A 5 -0.68 -27.63 -1.91
CA ASN A 5 0.68 -28.09 -2.10
C ASN A 5 0.84 -28.54 -3.55
N LEU A 6 1.62 -27.81 -4.33
CA LEU A 6 1.85 -28.04 -5.75
C LEU A 6 3.15 -28.83 -5.95
N ALA A 7 3.18 -29.74 -6.91
CA ALA A 7 4.40 -30.50 -7.20
C ALA A 7 5.42 -29.63 -7.95
N THR A 8 6.68 -29.63 -7.50
CA THR A 8 7.82 -29.06 -8.22
C THR A 8 8.79 -30.17 -8.63
N GLY A 9 9.76 -29.85 -9.50
CA GLY A 9 10.72 -30.84 -10.00
C GLY A 9 11.47 -31.61 -8.90
N ASN A 10 11.67 -31.01 -7.72
CA ASN A 10 12.46 -31.59 -6.63
C ASN A 10 11.73 -31.62 -5.28
N SER A 11 10.53 -31.03 -5.14
CA SER A 11 9.83 -30.91 -3.84
C SER A 11 8.32 -30.61 -4.01
N ARG A 12 7.66 -30.20 -2.92
CA ARG A 12 6.29 -29.64 -2.94
C ARG A 12 6.35 -28.18 -2.50
N LEU A 13 5.68 -27.32 -3.26
CA LEU A 13 5.57 -25.89 -2.98
C LEU A 13 4.20 -25.59 -2.37
N ARG A 14 4.18 -25.02 -1.17
CA ARG A 14 2.95 -24.59 -0.51
C ARG A 14 2.56 -23.21 -1.04
N VAL A 15 1.45 -23.13 -1.76
CA VAL A 15 0.91 -21.88 -2.30
C VAL A 15 -0.41 -21.58 -1.58
N CYS A 16 -0.50 -20.37 -1.03
CA CYS A 16 -1.68 -19.88 -0.33
C CYS A 16 -2.21 -18.63 -1.03
N ILE A 17 -3.45 -18.66 -1.54
CA ILE A 17 -4.05 -17.54 -2.26
C ILE A 17 -5.21 -16.97 -1.42
N PRO A 18 -5.25 -15.65 -1.18
CA PRO A 18 -6.38 -14.96 -0.58
C PRO A 18 -7.68 -15.23 -1.33
N SER A 19 -8.77 -15.51 -0.61
CA SER A 19 -10.12 -15.67 -1.18
C SER A 19 -10.99 -14.43 -0.94
N HIS A 20 -10.59 -13.56 -0.02
CA HIS A 20 -11.32 -12.36 0.36
C HIS A 20 -10.40 -11.15 0.51
N LEU A 21 -10.95 -9.95 0.31
CA LEU A 21 -10.18 -8.70 0.42
C LEU A 21 -9.54 -8.46 1.80
N HIS A 22 -10.18 -8.91 2.88
CA HIS A 22 -9.66 -8.71 4.24
C HIS A 22 -8.40 -9.56 4.53
N GLU A 23 -8.07 -10.51 3.65
CA GLU A 23 -6.87 -11.33 3.71
C GLU A 23 -5.70 -10.71 2.95
N LEU A 24 -5.94 -9.66 2.16
CA LEU A 24 -4.92 -8.95 1.40
C LEU A 24 -4.32 -7.79 2.20
N SER A 25 -3.01 -7.68 2.13
CA SER A 25 -2.29 -6.50 2.65
C SER A 25 -2.31 -5.35 1.63
N LEU A 26 -2.18 -4.12 2.12
CA LEU A 26 -2.11 -2.93 1.30
C LEU A 26 -0.94 -3.00 0.32
N GLY A 27 0.20 -3.56 0.76
CA GLY A 27 1.39 -3.77 -0.07
C GLY A 27 1.13 -4.69 -1.26
N GLN A 28 0.41 -5.78 -1.06
CA GLN A 28 0.04 -6.69 -2.16
C GLN A 28 -0.83 -5.97 -3.19
N MET A 29 -1.81 -5.19 -2.74
CA MET A 29 -2.67 -4.44 -3.66
C MET A 29 -1.95 -3.29 -4.36
N ILE A 30 -1.01 -2.62 -3.70
CA ILE A 30 -0.13 -1.62 -4.34
C ILE A 30 0.71 -2.29 -5.43
N ALA A 31 1.25 -3.48 -5.17
CA ALA A 31 2.01 -4.23 -6.17
C ALA A 31 1.14 -4.60 -7.38
N LEU A 32 -0.10 -5.05 -7.16
CA LEU A 32 -1.05 -5.31 -8.25
C LEU A 32 -1.40 -4.04 -9.05
N GLN A 33 -1.55 -2.89 -8.38
CA GLN A 33 -1.90 -1.62 -9.04
C GLN A 33 -0.74 -1.03 -9.87
N ASN A 34 0.52 -1.28 -9.47
CA ASN A 34 1.69 -0.67 -10.11
C ASN A 34 2.10 -1.37 -11.42
N GLU A 35 1.70 -2.63 -11.60
CA GLU A 35 2.04 -3.41 -12.79
C GLU A 35 1.02 -3.17 -13.91
N LYS A 36 1.48 -2.57 -15.03
CA LYS A 36 0.62 -2.26 -16.18
C LYS A 36 0.23 -3.50 -16.99
N GLU A 37 1.12 -4.49 -17.05
CA GLU A 37 0.96 -5.74 -17.77
C GLU A 37 1.34 -6.88 -16.83
N LEU A 38 0.33 -7.45 -16.17
CA LEU A 38 0.51 -8.42 -15.10
C LEU A 38 0.29 -9.83 -15.67
N SER A 39 1.36 -10.64 -15.71
CA SER A 39 1.23 -12.06 -16.07
C SER A 39 0.59 -12.86 -14.94
N ASP A 40 -0.06 -13.98 -15.25
CA ASP A 40 -0.70 -14.83 -14.25
C ASP A 40 0.26 -15.29 -13.14
N ILE A 41 1.50 -15.62 -13.50
CA ILE A 41 2.53 -16.04 -12.55
C ILE A 41 2.93 -14.88 -11.62
N GLN A 42 3.04 -13.65 -12.13
CA GLN A 42 3.30 -12.48 -11.30
C GLN A 42 2.12 -12.18 -10.38
N ALA A 43 0.89 -12.34 -10.88
CA ALA A 43 -0.33 -12.13 -10.08
C ALA A 43 -0.36 -13.10 -8.89
N ILE A 44 -0.14 -14.39 -9.17
CA ILE A 44 -0.08 -15.44 -8.16
C ILE A 44 1.08 -15.18 -7.21
N SER A 45 2.24 -14.73 -7.69
CA SER A 45 3.39 -14.40 -6.87
C SER A 45 3.08 -13.29 -5.85
N ILE A 46 2.44 -12.21 -6.31
CA ILE A 46 2.02 -11.09 -5.44
C ILE A 46 0.96 -11.55 -4.43
N LEU A 47 -0.08 -12.25 -4.89
CA LEU A 47 -1.19 -12.68 -4.05
C LEU A 47 -0.77 -13.72 -3.00
N SER A 48 0.12 -14.63 -3.36
CA SER A 48 0.57 -15.72 -2.48
C SER A 48 1.78 -15.38 -1.63
N GLY A 49 2.53 -14.33 -1.99
CA GLY A 49 3.82 -14.02 -1.39
C GLY A 49 4.94 -14.99 -1.78
N VAL A 50 4.69 -15.94 -2.69
CA VAL A 50 5.67 -16.91 -3.18
C VAL A 50 6.45 -16.29 -4.36
N PRO A 51 7.79 -16.34 -4.36
CA PRO A 51 8.58 -15.81 -5.47
C PRO A 51 8.23 -16.43 -6.84
N ALA A 52 8.16 -15.60 -7.89
CA ALA A 52 7.80 -16.05 -9.24
C ALA A 52 8.73 -17.14 -9.80
N ASN A 53 10.02 -17.10 -9.46
CA ASN A 53 10.99 -18.13 -9.84
C ASN A 53 10.70 -19.49 -9.22
N GLU A 54 10.08 -19.55 -8.04
CA GLU A 54 9.65 -20.80 -7.41
C GLU A 54 8.36 -21.31 -8.06
N LEU A 55 7.42 -20.42 -8.38
CA LEU A 55 6.21 -20.78 -9.12
C LEU A 55 6.50 -21.34 -10.51
N MET A 56 7.55 -20.84 -11.19
CA MET A 56 7.98 -21.39 -12.48
C MET A 56 8.53 -22.83 -12.41
N GLN A 57 8.82 -23.34 -11.21
CA GLN A 57 9.30 -24.72 -11.01
C GLN A 57 8.15 -25.74 -10.86
N ILE A 58 6.90 -25.29 -10.88
CA ILE A 58 5.72 -26.15 -10.81
C ILE A 58 5.66 -27.01 -12.08
N THR A 59 5.61 -28.33 -11.91
CA THR A 59 5.68 -29.28 -13.03
C THR A 59 4.36 -29.40 -13.79
N ASN A 60 3.24 -29.16 -13.12
CA ASN A 60 1.90 -29.27 -13.69
C ASN A 60 1.11 -27.97 -13.52
N GLY A 61 1.09 -27.14 -14.57
CA GLY A 61 0.34 -25.88 -14.58
C GLY A 61 -1.16 -26.04 -14.36
N ASN A 62 -1.75 -27.21 -14.65
CA ASN A 62 -3.18 -27.45 -14.40
C ASN A 62 -3.52 -27.45 -12.92
N GLU A 63 -2.56 -27.65 -12.01
CA GLU A 63 -2.79 -27.55 -10.58
C GLU A 63 -3.11 -26.11 -10.15
N LEU A 64 -2.67 -25.11 -10.93
CA LEU A 64 -2.98 -23.69 -10.68
C LEU A 64 -4.43 -23.33 -10.99
N LEU A 65 -5.11 -24.10 -11.85
CA LEU A 65 -6.54 -23.90 -12.15
C LEU A 65 -7.43 -24.09 -10.92
N GLN A 66 -6.94 -24.76 -9.88
CA GLN A 66 -7.66 -24.91 -8.61
C GLN A 66 -7.87 -23.58 -7.88
N PHE A 67 -7.14 -22.52 -8.26
CA PHE A 67 -7.30 -21.19 -7.70
C PHE A 67 -8.21 -20.27 -8.52
N THR A 68 -8.66 -20.69 -9.71
CA THR A 68 -9.39 -19.83 -10.65
C THR A 68 -10.63 -19.19 -10.02
N ASP A 69 -11.47 -19.97 -9.33
CA ASP A 69 -12.70 -19.45 -8.72
C ASP A 69 -12.41 -18.41 -7.63
N ALA A 70 -11.34 -18.62 -6.84
CA ALA A 70 -10.95 -17.69 -5.80
C ALA A 70 -10.39 -16.39 -6.37
N ILE A 71 -9.54 -16.49 -7.40
CA ILE A 71 -8.97 -15.33 -8.09
C ILE A 71 -10.09 -14.53 -8.76
N LEU A 72 -11.03 -15.20 -9.43
CA LEU A 72 -12.16 -14.56 -10.11
C LEU A 72 -13.07 -13.86 -9.09
N SER A 73 -13.44 -14.52 -8.00
CA SER A 73 -14.20 -13.91 -6.90
C SER A 73 -13.48 -12.70 -6.31
N LEU A 74 -12.17 -12.82 -6.07
CA LEU A 74 -11.35 -11.75 -5.52
C LEU A 74 -11.24 -10.57 -6.50
N SER A 75 -11.18 -10.81 -7.81
CA SER A 75 -11.20 -9.75 -8.83
C SER A 75 -12.49 -8.93 -8.79
N HIS A 76 -13.64 -9.59 -8.60
CA HIS A 76 -14.93 -8.91 -8.44
C HIS A 76 -14.96 -8.07 -7.16
N GLN A 77 -14.36 -8.57 -6.07
CA GLN A 77 -14.26 -7.80 -4.84
C GLN A 77 -13.33 -6.58 -5.03
N ILE A 78 -12.17 -6.74 -5.67
CA ILE A 78 -11.22 -5.64 -5.98
C ILE A 78 -11.89 -4.55 -6.84
N LYS A 79 -12.71 -4.94 -7.82
CA LYS A 79 -13.46 -3.96 -8.64
C LYS A 79 -14.29 -3.01 -7.78
N ASN A 80 -14.84 -3.50 -6.67
CA ASN A 80 -15.68 -2.76 -5.75
C ASN A 80 -14.91 -2.24 -4.52
N LEU A 81 -13.59 -2.26 -4.54
CA LEU A 81 -12.74 -1.97 -3.39
C LEU A 81 -13.04 -0.59 -2.76
N TYR A 82 -13.27 0.43 -3.60
CA TYR A 82 -13.54 1.80 -3.16
C TYR A 82 -14.98 2.05 -2.70
N ASN A 83 -15.87 1.06 -2.81
CA ASN A 83 -17.28 1.18 -2.40
C ASN A 83 -17.46 1.01 -0.88
N SER A 84 -16.42 0.63 -0.14
CA SER A 84 -16.47 0.47 1.31
C SER A 84 -16.15 1.79 2.03
N ASP A 85 -17.13 2.31 2.76
CA ASP A 85 -16.99 3.52 3.60
C ASP A 85 -16.94 3.21 5.10
N ALA A 86 -16.95 1.93 5.48
CA ALA A 86 -16.94 1.51 6.87
C ALA A 86 -15.54 1.70 7.48
N ILE A 87 -15.37 2.79 8.25
CA ILE A 87 -14.12 3.10 8.94
C ILE A 87 -14.01 2.22 10.19
N PRO A 88 -12.95 1.41 10.33
CA PRO A 88 -12.76 0.58 11.52
C PRO A 88 -12.47 1.44 12.76
N LYS A 89 -12.93 1.00 13.93
CA LYS A 89 -12.69 1.71 15.20
C LYS A 89 -11.26 1.54 15.71
N ASP A 90 -10.68 0.38 15.47
CA ASP A 90 -9.33 0.02 15.90
C ASP A 90 -8.62 -0.68 14.74
N ILE A 91 -7.31 -0.49 14.66
CA ILE A 91 -6.42 -1.24 13.78
C ILE A 91 -5.30 -1.87 14.60
N THR A 92 -4.68 -2.91 14.05
CA THR A 92 -3.51 -3.56 14.65
C THR A 92 -2.33 -3.42 13.71
N LEU A 93 -1.22 -2.85 14.20
CA LEU A 93 0.03 -2.73 13.47
C LEU A 93 1.14 -3.51 14.16
N VAL A 94 2.04 -4.09 13.39
CA VAL A 94 3.26 -4.69 13.94
C VAL A 94 4.38 -3.65 13.85
N VAL A 95 4.81 -3.11 14.98
CA VAL A 95 5.89 -2.12 15.06
C VAL A 95 7.02 -2.71 15.90
N ASN A 96 8.23 -2.82 15.33
CA ASN A 96 9.39 -3.41 16.01
C ASN A 96 9.09 -4.81 16.60
N ASN A 97 8.45 -5.68 15.81
CA ASN A 97 8.00 -7.03 16.19
C ASN A 97 6.99 -7.07 17.35
N LYS A 98 6.37 -5.94 17.69
CA LYS A 98 5.30 -5.87 18.69
C LYS A 98 3.99 -5.51 18.03
N SER A 99 2.94 -6.25 18.36
CA SER A 99 1.58 -5.91 17.95
C SER A 99 1.07 -4.73 18.78
N VAL A 100 0.78 -3.62 18.12
CA VAL A 100 0.27 -2.38 18.69
C VAL A 100 -1.14 -2.16 18.17
N LYS A 101 -2.11 -2.13 19.09
CA LYS A 101 -3.49 -1.78 18.79
C LYS A 101 -3.66 -0.27 18.85
N ILE A 102 -4.14 0.33 17.77
CA ILE A 102 -4.31 1.79 17.64
C ILE A 102 -5.79 2.08 17.45
N SER A 103 -6.32 2.97 18.28
CA SER A 103 -7.67 3.49 18.08
C SER A 103 -7.69 4.52 16.95
N VAL A 104 -8.65 4.34 16.05
CA VAL A 104 -8.93 5.28 14.98
C VAL A 104 -9.85 6.35 15.58
N SER A 105 -9.30 7.55 15.78
CA SER A 105 -10.08 8.67 16.33
C SER A 105 -11.25 8.98 15.40
N GLY A 106 -12.45 9.13 15.96
CA GLY A 106 -13.68 9.35 15.18
C GLY A 106 -13.65 10.59 14.27
N ASN A 107 -12.83 11.59 14.61
CA ASN A 107 -12.70 12.82 13.82
C ASN A 107 -11.59 12.73 12.75
N LEU A 108 -10.77 11.66 12.76
CA LEU A 108 -9.65 11.43 11.84
C LEU A 108 -8.78 12.68 11.59
N ALA A 109 -8.55 13.49 12.62
CA ALA A 109 -7.72 14.69 12.49
C ALA A 109 -6.23 14.31 12.40
N ILE A 110 -5.50 14.94 11.47
CA ILE A 110 -4.05 14.74 11.33
C ILE A 110 -3.33 15.68 12.29
N GLU A 111 -2.68 15.08 13.28
CA GLU A 111 -1.82 15.76 14.25
C GLU A 111 -0.50 14.99 14.33
N PRO A 112 0.67 15.66 14.42
CA PRO A 112 0.92 17.11 14.56
C PRO A 112 0.98 17.88 13.22
N ALA A 113 1.19 19.20 13.28
CA ALA A 113 1.21 20.09 12.10
C ALA A 113 2.16 19.64 10.97
N GLY A 114 3.30 19.02 11.30
CA GLY A 114 4.21 18.44 10.33
C GLY A 114 3.55 17.32 9.50
N ALA A 115 2.85 16.38 10.17
CA ALA A 115 2.10 15.31 9.52
C ALA A 115 0.96 15.86 8.65
N PHE A 116 0.32 16.94 9.09
CA PHE A 116 -0.73 17.62 8.34
C PHE A 116 -0.19 18.25 7.04
N MET A 117 0.89 19.03 7.12
CA MET A 117 1.54 19.59 5.93
C MET A 117 2.00 18.50 4.97
N ALA A 118 2.54 17.41 5.54
CA ALA A 118 3.00 16.28 4.77
C ALA A 118 1.82 15.61 4.02
N SER A 119 0.71 15.36 4.71
CA SER A 119 -0.48 14.74 4.12
C SER A 119 -1.16 15.63 3.08
N ARG A 120 -1.22 16.95 3.32
CA ARG A 120 -1.75 17.92 2.35
C ARG A 120 -1.05 17.81 1.01
N ASP A 121 0.28 17.82 1.02
CA ASP A 121 1.07 17.84 -0.21
C ASP A 121 0.92 16.49 -0.97
N ILE A 122 0.78 15.35 -0.26
CA ILE A 122 0.44 14.06 -0.89
C ILE A 122 -0.93 14.14 -1.59
N ILE A 123 -1.95 14.67 -0.90
CA ILE A 123 -3.31 14.82 -1.44
C ILE A 123 -3.29 15.72 -2.69
N ALA A 124 -2.59 16.86 -2.60
CA ALA A 124 -2.50 17.82 -3.69
C ALA A 124 -1.77 17.25 -4.91
N ASP A 125 -0.70 16.49 -4.71
CA ASP A 125 0.05 15.86 -5.81
C ASP A 125 -0.79 14.77 -6.51
N GLU A 126 -1.55 13.97 -5.74
CA GLU A 126 -2.41 12.92 -6.29
C GLU A 126 -3.58 13.51 -7.11
N ILE A 127 -4.27 14.51 -6.58
CA ILE A 127 -5.35 15.21 -7.28
C ILE A 127 -4.82 15.88 -8.55
N ALA A 128 -3.67 16.56 -8.46
CA ALA A 128 -3.06 17.20 -9.62
C ALA A 128 -2.65 16.19 -10.71
N ALA A 129 -2.20 15.00 -10.33
CA ALA A 129 -1.91 13.92 -11.27
C ALA A 129 -3.19 13.43 -11.95
N HIS A 130 -4.26 13.22 -11.19
CA HIS A 130 -5.56 12.81 -11.73
C HIS A 130 -6.15 13.84 -12.69
N ILE A 131 -6.17 15.12 -12.31
CA ILE A 131 -6.66 16.22 -13.17
C ILE A 131 -5.86 16.29 -14.48
N LYS A 132 -4.55 16.06 -14.41
CA LYS A 132 -3.69 16.07 -15.60
C LYS A 132 -4.02 14.94 -16.58
N GLU A 133 -4.48 13.80 -16.07
CA GLU A 133 -4.76 12.60 -16.87
C GLU A 133 -6.21 12.57 -17.39
N TYR A 134 -7.17 12.95 -16.56
CA TYR A 134 -8.62 12.81 -16.84
C TYR A 134 -9.35 14.14 -17.10
N GLY A 135 -8.69 15.28 -16.87
CA GLY A 135 -9.29 16.61 -16.99
C GLY A 135 -9.79 17.17 -15.66
N GLU A 136 -10.16 18.45 -15.67
CA GLU A 136 -10.59 19.19 -14.48
C GLU A 136 -12.10 19.04 -14.20
N GLU A 137 -12.88 18.64 -15.21
CA GLU A 137 -14.34 18.52 -15.11
C GLU A 137 -14.74 17.37 -14.19
N ASP A 138 -15.55 17.66 -13.16
CA ASP A 138 -16.15 16.70 -12.22
C ASP A 138 -15.19 15.65 -11.64
N TRP A 139 -13.89 15.99 -11.51
CA TRP A 139 -12.87 15.06 -11.07
C TRP A 139 -13.22 14.40 -9.72
N GLN A 140 -13.88 15.14 -8.82
CA GLN A 140 -14.30 14.64 -7.50
C GLN A 140 -15.29 13.47 -7.56
N GLN A 141 -16.14 13.38 -8.60
CA GLN A 141 -17.18 12.35 -8.69
C GLN A 141 -16.60 10.96 -8.99
N TYR A 142 -15.47 10.91 -9.69
CA TYR A 142 -14.83 9.67 -10.14
C TYR A 142 -13.43 9.47 -9.53
N PHE A 143 -13.04 10.32 -8.58
CA PHE A 143 -11.70 10.28 -7.98
C PHE A 143 -11.53 9.06 -7.08
N ASN A 144 -10.71 8.12 -7.53
CA ASN A 144 -10.17 7.04 -6.71
C ASN A 144 -8.68 7.30 -6.48
N PRO A 145 -8.25 7.66 -5.25
CA PRO A 145 -6.83 7.90 -4.97
C PRO A 145 -6.02 6.62 -5.17
N SER A 146 -4.77 6.71 -5.63
CA SER A 146 -3.90 5.54 -5.69
C SER A 146 -3.70 4.92 -4.31
N LEU A 147 -3.58 3.58 -4.28
CA LEU A 147 -3.32 2.85 -3.04
C LEU A 147 -1.97 3.23 -2.44
N GLN A 148 -1.03 3.65 -3.29
CA GLN A 148 0.24 4.21 -2.84
C GLN A 148 0.07 5.53 -2.10
N ALA A 149 -0.73 6.47 -2.62
CA ALA A 149 -1.02 7.73 -1.93
C ALA A 149 -1.78 7.48 -0.63
N CYS A 150 -2.74 6.54 -0.65
CA CYS A 150 -3.45 6.09 0.55
C CYS A 150 -2.48 5.62 1.64
N GLY A 151 -1.56 4.70 1.31
CA GLY A 151 -0.60 4.20 2.30
C GLY A 151 0.36 5.27 2.81
N LYS A 152 0.78 6.23 1.97
CA LYS A 152 1.62 7.36 2.40
C LYS A 152 0.93 8.24 3.44
N ILE A 153 -0.34 8.59 3.23
CA ILE A 153 -1.11 9.40 4.19
C ILE A 153 -1.29 8.64 5.50
N LEU A 154 -1.62 7.35 5.44
CA LEU A 154 -1.75 6.52 6.63
C LEU A 154 -0.43 6.43 7.41
N ALA A 155 0.71 6.43 6.72
CA ALA A 155 2.01 6.47 7.38
C ALA A 155 2.20 7.76 8.19
N GLN A 156 1.86 8.91 7.62
CA GLN A 156 1.90 10.20 8.33
C GLN A 156 0.94 10.24 9.52
N TYR A 157 -0.26 9.68 9.36
CA TYR A 157 -1.29 9.68 10.37
C TYR A 157 -1.00 8.73 11.55
N PHE A 158 -0.52 7.52 11.26
CA PHE A 158 -0.32 6.50 12.28
C PHE A 158 1.06 6.54 12.94
N TYR A 159 2.08 7.14 12.32
CA TYR A 159 3.45 7.10 12.83
C TYR A 159 3.55 7.50 14.30
N CYS A 160 3.06 8.69 14.70
CA CYS A 160 3.12 9.15 16.09
C CYS A 160 2.30 8.27 17.04
N LYS A 161 1.12 7.82 16.60
CA LYS A 161 0.22 6.99 17.41
C LYS A 161 0.78 5.58 17.65
N ALA A 162 1.44 5.02 16.64
CA ALA A 162 1.97 3.67 16.65
C ALA A 162 3.31 3.56 17.38
N THR A 163 4.19 4.56 17.20
CA THR A 163 5.56 4.55 17.74
C THR A 163 5.68 5.27 19.07
N ALA A 164 4.69 6.11 19.43
CA ALA A 164 4.75 7.05 20.56
C ALA A 164 5.95 8.02 20.51
N LYS A 165 6.59 8.17 19.35
CA LYS A 165 7.69 9.10 19.12
C LYS A 165 7.20 10.47 18.66
N PRO A 166 7.97 11.55 18.89
CA PRO A 166 7.72 12.82 18.23
C PRO A 166 7.74 12.65 16.71
N TYR A 167 6.95 13.47 16.02
CA TYR A 167 6.88 13.41 14.57
C TYR A 167 8.23 13.73 13.93
N ASP A 168 8.70 12.81 13.10
CA ASP A 168 9.85 12.97 12.22
C ASP A 168 9.39 12.59 10.81
N GLU A 169 9.57 13.51 9.87
CA GLU A 169 9.09 13.34 8.49
C GLU A 169 9.78 12.17 7.77
N TYR A 170 11.04 11.87 8.09
CA TYR A 170 11.79 10.78 7.49
C TYR A 170 11.38 9.43 8.08
N GLU A 171 11.28 9.34 9.41
CA GLU A 171 10.80 8.12 10.05
C GLU A 171 9.34 7.82 9.67
N ALA A 172 8.49 8.84 9.54
CA ALA A 172 7.12 8.68 9.08
C ALA A 172 7.04 8.24 7.61
N ALA A 173 7.95 8.68 6.76
CA ALA A 173 8.05 8.19 5.38
C ALA A 173 8.50 6.73 5.32
N ASP A 174 9.50 6.34 6.12
CA ASP A 174 9.97 4.94 6.22
C ASP A 174 8.88 4.03 6.84
N PHE A 175 8.02 4.58 7.71
CA PHE A 175 6.87 3.87 8.29
C PHE A 175 5.84 3.39 7.26
N PHE A 176 5.93 3.88 6.02
CA PHE A 176 5.13 3.36 4.91
C PHE A 176 5.31 1.86 4.69
N GLU A 177 6.51 1.31 4.90
CA GLU A 177 6.75 -0.12 4.77
C GLU A 177 5.94 -0.93 5.80
N THR A 178 5.81 -0.43 7.03
CA THR A 178 4.95 -1.03 8.06
C THR A 178 3.47 -0.95 7.68
N ILE A 179 3.05 0.17 7.09
CA ILE A 179 1.66 0.37 6.65
C ILE A 179 1.27 -0.58 5.51
N LYS A 180 2.22 -0.99 4.66
CA LYS A 180 1.95 -1.98 3.60
C LYS A 180 1.46 -3.32 4.15
N GLU A 181 1.85 -3.67 5.37
CA GLU A 181 1.43 -4.94 5.99
C GLU A 181 -0.04 -4.91 6.46
N LEU A 182 -0.61 -3.71 6.63
CA LEU A 182 -1.99 -3.55 7.08
C LEU A 182 -2.98 -4.04 6.03
N ARG A 183 -4.11 -4.61 6.47
CA ARG A 183 -5.13 -5.13 5.57
C ARG A 183 -5.79 -4.02 4.76
N VAL A 184 -6.02 -4.26 3.48
CA VAL A 184 -6.55 -3.22 2.56
C VAL A 184 -7.92 -2.74 3.03
N THR A 185 -8.76 -3.65 3.53
CA THR A 185 -10.10 -3.34 4.05
C THR A 185 -10.09 -2.43 5.28
N GLU A 186 -8.99 -2.44 6.04
CA GLU A 186 -8.81 -1.58 7.21
C GLU A 186 -8.15 -0.25 6.81
N ALA A 187 -7.17 -0.27 5.89
CA ALA A 187 -6.45 0.90 5.41
C ALA A 187 -7.34 1.85 4.61
N LEU A 188 -8.03 1.29 3.61
CA LEU A 188 -8.58 2.09 2.53
C LEU A 188 -9.71 3.03 2.98
N PRO A 189 -10.68 2.62 3.81
CA PRO A 189 -11.73 3.51 4.26
C PRO A 189 -11.17 4.72 5.03
N ILE A 190 -10.14 4.50 5.85
CA ILE A 190 -9.45 5.57 6.59
C ILE A 190 -8.76 6.52 5.63
N ALA A 191 -8.02 5.98 4.65
CA ALA A 191 -7.30 6.80 3.68
C ALA A 191 -8.26 7.64 2.81
N LYS A 192 -9.33 7.01 2.30
CA LYS A 192 -10.37 7.65 1.48
C LYS A 192 -11.01 8.83 2.19
N HIS A 193 -11.24 8.73 3.50
CA HIS A 193 -11.74 9.84 4.31
C HIS A 193 -10.86 11.10 4.18
N PHE A 194 -9.54 10.94 4.14
CA PHE A 194 -8.65 12.09 3.99
C PHE A 194 -8.80 12.78 2.63
N PHE A 195 -8.96 12.04 1.55
CA PHE A 195 -9.13 12.63 0.21
C PHE A 195 -10.52 13.27 0.01
N THR A 196 -11.55 12.74 0.69
CA THR A 196 -12.94 13.22 0.56
C THR A 196 -13.25 14.41 1.48
N VAL A 197 -12.72 14.43 2.70
CA VAL A 197 -12.98 15.51 3.68
C VAL A 197 -12.04 16.69 3.52
N TYR A 198 -10.85 16.48 2.94
CA TYR A 198 -9.85 17.53 2.78
C TYR A 198 -9.54 17.96 1.32
N PRO A 199 -10.52 18.08 0.39
CA PRO A 199 -10.25 18.52 -0.98
C PRO A 199 -9.80 19.99 -1.05
N ASN A 200 -10.25 20.82 -0.10
CA ASN A 200 -9.86 22.24 -0.01
C ASN A 200 -8.40 22.44 0.39
N LEU A 201 -7.67 21.38 0.76
CA LEU A 201 -6.23 21.46 1.02
C LEU A 201 -5.37 21.58 -0.25
N TRP A 202 -5.97 21.44 -1.43
CA TRP A 202 -5.29 21.64 -2.72
C TRP A 202 -4.81 23.08 -2.96
N THR A 203 -5.32 24.08 -2.21
CA THR A 203 -4.92 25.48 -2.41
C THR A 203 -3.47 25.75 -1.99
N GLN A 204 -2.69 26.21 -2.97
CA GLN A 204 -1.29 26.67 -2.94
C GLN A 204 -0.25 25.69 -2.37
N ARG A 205 0.56 25.14 -3.30
CA ARG A 205 1.75 24.32 -3.07
C ARG A 205 2.75 25.02 -2.14
N THR A 206 3.07 24.39 -1.01
CA THR A 206 4.35 24.63 -0.34
C THR A 206 5.31 23.54 -0.78
N GLY A 207 6.46 23.89 -1.37
CA GLY A 207 7.36 22.93 -2.04
C GLY A 207 8.10 21.91 -1.15
N TYR A 208 7.55 21.50 -0.01
CA TYR A 208 8.21 20.62 0.96
C TYR A 208 8.39 19.20 0.39
N TRP A 209 7.36 18.60 -0.22
CA TRP A 209 7.49 17.26 -0.82
C TRP A 209 8.36 17.19 -2.06
N ARG A 210 8.48 18.27 -2.83
CA ARG A 210 9.46 18.31 -3.94
C ARG A 210 10.89 18.28 -3.43
N ARG A 211 11.16 18.90 -2.27
CA ARG A 211 12.47 18.77 -1.61
C ARG A 211 12.66 17.36 -1.05
N LEU A 212 11.63 16.78 -0.45
CA LEU A 212 11.66 15.41 0.09
C LEU A 212 11.87 14.34 -0.99
N LEU A 213 11.09 14.33 -2.08
CA LEU A 213 11.25 13.40 -3.21
C LEU A 213 12.65 13.47 -3.83
N ARG A 214 13.21 14.68 -3.90
CA ARG A 214 14.57 14.91 -4.43
C ARG A 214 15.63 14.38 -3.48
N LEU A 215 15.42 14.51 -2.16
CA LEU A 215 16.31 14.00 -1.14
C LEU A 215 16.18 12.49 -0.91
N LEU A 216 15.00 11.91 -1.01
CA LEU A 216 14.76 10.46 -0.94
C LEU A 216 15.39 9.72 -2.12
N LYS A 217 15.30 10.28 -3.33
CA LYS A 217 16.10 9.79 -4.47
C LYS A 217 17.59 9.79 -4.16
N ASN A 218 18.09 10.84 -3.51
CA ASN A 218 19.50 10.93 -3.13
C ASN A 218 19.87 9.96 -1.99
N ALA A 219 18.98 9.73 -1.01
CA ALA A 219 19.19 8.81 0.09
C ALA A 219 19.14 7.33 -0.33
N LEU A 220 18.25 6.96 -1.26
CA LEU A 220 18.23 5.65 -1.91
C LEU A 220 19.53 5.39 -2.70
N VAL A 221 20.02 6.40 -3.42
CA VAL A 221 21.33 6.36 -4.11
C VAL A 221 22.48 6.22 -3.10
N TYR A 222 22.40 6.89 -1.95
CA TYR A 222 23.43 6.83 -0.90
C TYR A 222 23.44 5.49 -0.15
N ARG A 223 22.29 4.87 0.10
CA ARG A 223 22.21 3.50 0.66
C ARG A 223 22.78 2.46 -0.33
N ARG A 224 22.53 2.63 -1.64
CA ARG A 224 23.10 1.76 -2.70
C ARG A 224 24.61 1.91 -2.88
N SER A 225 25.17 3.12 -2.72
CA SER A 225 26.62 3.32 -2.81
C SER A 225 27.37 2.75 -1.59
N LYS A 226 26.76 2.82 -0.40
CA LYS A 226 27.33 2.22 0.81
C LYS A 226 27.38 0.69 0.77
N SER A 227 26.40 0.02 0.15
CA SER A 227 26.43 -1.44 -0.02
C SER A 227 27.47 -1.90 -1.05
N SER A 228 27.78 -1.07 -2.06
CA SER A 228 28.81 -1.42 -3.05
C SER A 228 30.24 -1.17 -2.54
N ALA A 229 30.42 -0.26 -1.59
CA ALA A 229 31.73 0.02 -0.97
C ALA A 229 32.16 -1.03 0.07
N MET A 230 31.25 -1.90 0.53
CA MET A 230 31.53 -2.98 1.49
C MET A 230 32.00 -4.29 0.83
N LEU A 231 31.99 -4.39 -0.50
CA LEU A 231 32.48 -5.56 -1.26
C LEU A 231 33.90 -5.40 -1.82
N THR A 232 34.59 -4.32 -1.47
CA THR A 232 36.01 -4.12 -1.77
C THR A 232 36.77 -3.84 -0.48
N ARG A 233 37.05 -4.88 0.29
CA ARG A 233 38.17 -4.93 1.22
C ARG A 233 38.57 -6.37 1.52
#